data_AF-W7TFS5-F1
#
_entry.id   AF-W7TFS5-F1
#
_cell.length_a   1.000
_cell.length_b   1.000
_cell.length_c   1.000
_cell.angle_alpha   90.00
_cell.angle_beta   90.00
_cell.angle_gamma   90.00
#
_symmetry.space_group_name_H-M   'P 1'
#
loop_
_entity.id
_entity.type
_entity.pdbx_description
1 polymer ?
#
loop_
_entity_poly.entity_id
_entity_poly.type
_entity_poly.pdbx_seq_one_letter_code
_entity_poly.pdbx_strand_id
1 'polypeptide(L)'
;MAGGQSHGLGFGSGSIIDYGDGIIEYRQTGKLLPAFKINIADVTGFSVRKATRQDKKNGASAFQQVLILQGGGTELASCAINHGTAEKIEAWIRAHPSFRGNVPQHAGAPRDTAPTTLADELVKLAQLRDAGALSPDEFAQAKAKLLN
;
A
#
# COMPACT_ATOMS: atom_id res chain seq x y z
N MET A 1 1.49 23.75 -7.82
CA MET A 1 0.81 22.93 -6.79
C MET A 1 0.05 21.86 -7.55
N ALA A 2 0.58 20.64 -7.67
CA ALA A 2 -0.13 19.55 -8.35
C ALA A 2 -1.40 19.24 -7.54
N GLY A 3 -2.57 19.46 -8.14
CA GLY A 3 -3.85 19.20 -7.49
C GLY A 3 -4.10 17.70 -7.46
N GLY A 4 -4.15 17.10 -6.26
CA GLY A 4 -4.52 15.69 -6.10
C GLY A 4 -6.00 15.46 -6.40
N GLN A 5 -6.34 14.27 -6.91
CA GLN A 5 -7.71 13.84 -7.16
C GLN A 5 -8.37 13.41 -5.85
N SER A 6 -9.52 14.02 -5.53
CA SER A 6 -10.27 13.71 -4.31
C SER A 6 -11.31 12.61 -4.55
N HIS A 7 -11.25 11.55 -3.75
CA HIS A 7 -12.15 10.40 -3.75
C HIS A 7 -12.94 10.38 -2.43
N GLY A 8 -14.22 10.69 -2.49
CA GLY A 8 -15.10 10.64 -1.31
C GLY A 8 -15.42 9.21 -0.89
N LEU A 9 -15.39 8.92 0.42
CA LEU A 9 -15.72 7.61 0.99
C LEU A 9 -17.19 7.49 1.42
N GLY A 10 -18.03 8.44 1.00
CA GLY A 10 -19.43 8.55 1.42
C GLY A 10 -19.63 9.31 2.73
N PHE A 11 -20.88 9.35 3.19
CA PHE A 11 -21.30 10.22 4.29
C PHE A 11 -20.51 9.96 5.58
N GLY A 12 -19.95 11.02 6.15
CA GLY A 12 -19.19 10.99 7.41
C GLY A 12 -17.87 10.18 7.38
N SER A 13 -17.44 9.65 6.24
CA SER A 13 -16.26 8.78 6.14
C SER A 13 -14.99 9.52 5.68
N GLY A 14 -15.13 10.79 5.28
CA GLY A 14 -14.03 11.60 4.75
C GLY A 14 -13.74 11.31 3.26
N SER A 15 -12.53 11.67 2.84
CA SER A 15 -12.04 11.50 1.47
C SER A 15 -10.57 11.10 1.46
N ILE A 16 -10.17 10.36 0.42
CA ILE A 16 -8.78 10.10 0.08
C ILE A 16 -8.40 11.04 -1.06
N ILE A 17 -7.25 11.70 -0.96
CA ILE A 17 -6.68 12.54 -2.00
C ILE A 17 -5.49 11.79 -2.59
N ASP A 18 -5.57 11.47 -3.87
CA ASP A 18 -4.50 10.84 -4.64
C ASP A 18 -3.68 11.88 -5.40
N TYR A 19 -2.38 11.94 -5.14
CA TYR A 19 -1.47 12.87 -5.81
C TYR A 19 -0.92 12.31 -7.14
N GLY A 20 -1.20 11.05 -7.48
CA GLY A 20 -0.83 10.39 -8.74
C GLY A 20 0.60 9.85 -8.80
N ASP A 21 1.43 10.15 -7.79
CA ASP A 21 2.80 9.66 -7.62
C ASP A 21 2.88 8.46 -6.65
N GLY A 22 1.73 7.88 -6.29
CA GLY A 22 1.61 6.84 -5.28
C GLY A 22 1.51 7.39 -3.85
N ILE A 23 1.57 8.70 -3.65
CA ILE A 23 1.30 9.34 -2.37
C ILE A 23 -0.19 9.61 -2.25
N ILE A 24 -0.76 9.23 -1.10
CA ILE A 24 -2.12 9.56 -0.74
C ILE A 24 -2.21 10.29 0.58
N GLU A 25 -3.26 11.08 0.69
CA GLU A 25 -3.68 11.75 1.91
C GLU A 25 -5.10 11.30 2.29
N TYR A 26 -5.32 10.92 3.54
CA TYR A 26 -6.66 10.74 4.06
C TYR A 26 -7.10 11.95 4.87
N ARG A 27 -8.28 12.48 4.57
CA ARG A 27 -8.89 13.61 5.27
C ARG A 27 -10.25 13.21 5.84
N GLN A 28 -10.40 13.36 7.15
CA GLN A 28 -11.67 13.11 7.84
C GLN A 28 -12.69 14.21 7.52
N THR A 29 -13.98 13.86 7.55
CA THR A 29 -15.07 14.83 7.37
C THR A 29 -14.98 15.96 8.40
N GLY A 30 -15.03 17.20 7.92
CA GLY A 30 -15.00 18.40 8.78
C GLY A 30 -13.64 18.73 9.38
N LYS A 31 -12.57 18.00 9.04
CA LYS A 31 -11.20 18.32 9.46
C LYS A 31 -10.46 19.04 8.35
N LEU A 32 -9.78 20.12 8.71
CA LEU A 32 -8.96 20.90 7.78
C LEU A 32 -7.63 20.21 7.48
N LEU A 33 -7.03 19.58 8.50
CA LEU A 33 -5.76 18.89 8.40
C LEU A 33 -5.97 17.42 7.99
N PRO A 34 -5.00 16.85 7.26
CA PRO A 34 -5.00 15.43 6.97
C PRO A 34 -4.83 14.60 8.24
N ALA A 35 -5.48 13.44 8.25
CA ALA A 35 -5.28 12.43 9.29
C ALA A 35 -3.96 11.67 9.06
N PHE A 36 -3.62 11.39 7.80
CA PHE A 36 -2.31 10.89 7.42
C PHE A 36 -2.00 11.23 5.96
N LYS A 37 -0.71 11.20 5.63
CA LYS A 37 -0.20 11.24 4.26
C LYS A 37 0.93 10.21 4.14
N ILE A 38 0.79 9.26 3.23
CA ILE A 38 1.69 8.11 3.11
C ILE A 38 1.94 7.74 1.65
N ASN A 39 3.01 7.00 1.39
CA ASN A 39 3.18 6.29 0.13
C ASN A 39 2.39 4.97 0.19
N ILE A 40 1.51 4.73 -0.78
CA ILE A 40 0.70 3.52 -0.88
C ILE A 40 1.58 2.26 -0.97
N ALA A 41 2.71 2.33 -1.67
CA ALA A 41 3.57 1.16 -1.90
C ALA A 41 4.15 0.59 -0.60
N ASP A 42 4.29 1.44 0.43
CA ASP A 42 4.81 1.05 1.74
C ASP A 42 3.78 0.29 2.57
N VAL A 43 2.48 0.38 2.23
CA VAL A 43 1.42 -0.28 2.98
C VAL A 43 1.49 -1.79 2.78
N THR A 44 1.68 -2.50 3.88
CA THR A 44 1.79 -3.96 3.91
C THR A 44 0.67 -4.64 4.67
N GLY A 45 -0.02 -3.90 5.54
CA GLY A 45 -1.08 -4.45 6.39
C GLY A 45 -2.04 -3.38 6.92
N PHE A 46 -3.19 -3.86 7.36
CA PHE A 46 -4.27 -3.07 7.94
C PHE A 46 -4.68 -3.72 9.26
N SER A 47 -4.88 -2.92 10.28
CA SER A 47 -5.54 -3.39 11.49
C SER A 47 -6.44 -2.31 12.06
N VAL A 48 -7.46 -2.76 12.78
CA VAL A 48 -8.43 -1.89 13.42
C VAL A 48 -8.53 -2.30 14.88
N ARG A 49 -8.51 -1.31 15.76
CA ARG A 49 -8.71 -1.53 17.20
C ARG A 49 -9.72 -0.54 17.77
N LYS A 50 -10.25 -0.88 18.95
CA LYS A 50 -11.08 0.04 19.72
C LYS A 50 -10.26 1.26 20.15
N ALA A 51 -10.91 2.43 20.17
CA ALA A 51 -10.31 3.65 20.71
C ALA A 51 -10.02 3.47 22.21
N THR A 52 -8.75 3.65 22.58
CA THR A 52 -8.26 3.61 23.96
C THR A 52 -8.57 4.93 24.67
N ARG A 53 -8.30 4.99 25.98
CA ARG A 53 -8.38 6.26 26.72
C ARG A 53 -7.43 7.32 26.15
N GLN A 54 -6.27 6.92 25.64
CA GLN A 54 -5.30 7.87 25.09
C GLN A 54 -5.78 8.47 23.77
N ASP A 55 -6.36 7.65 22.88
CA ASP A 55 -6.91 8.16 21.61
C ASP A 55 -8.02 9.17 21.87
N LYS A 56 -8.86 8.93 22.88
CA LYS A 56 -9.93 9.86 23.28
C LYS A 56 -9.39 11.19 23.80
N LYS A 57 -8.27 11.18 24.53
CA LYS A 57 -7.56 12.42 24.92
C LYS A 57 -7.00 13.15 23.70
N ASN A 58 -6.63 12.41 22.65
CA ASN A 58 -6.13 12.95 21.40
C ASN A 58 -7.26 13.32 20.41
N GLY A 59 -8.52 13.34 20.85
CA GLY A 59 -9.66 13.81 20.06
C GLY A 59 -10.49 12.72 19.36
N ALA A 60 -10.21 11.43 19.59
CA ALA A 60 -11.09 10.36 19.14
C ALA A 60 -12.40 10.33 19.94
N SER A 61 -13.53 10.08 19.27
CA SER A 61 -14.81 9.92 19.96
C SER A 61 -14.99 8.49 20.49
N ALA A 62 -15.97 8.30 21.39
CA ALA A 62 -16.31 6.97 21.91
C ALA A 62 -16.92 6.02 20.86
N PHE A 63 -17.43 6.57 19.75
CA PHE A 63 -18.05 5.83 18.64
C PHE A 63 -17.09 5.66 17.46
N GLN A 64 -15.81 5.88 17.68
CA GLN A 64 -14.77 5.72 16.69
C GLN A 64 -13.87 4.52 17.02
N GLN A 65 -13.33 3.94 15.97
CA GLN A 65 -12.27 2.95 16.00
C GLN A 65 -10.97 3.58 15.49
N VAL A 66 -9.83 2.97 15.81
CA VAL A 66 -8.53 3.45 15.31
C VAL A 66 -8.10 2.51 14.19
N LEU A 67 -7.96 3.07 12.99
CA LEU A 67 -7.30 2.42 11.86
C LEU A 67 -5.78 2.56 12.05
N ILE A 68 -5.07 1.48 11.78
CA ILE A 68 -3.62 1.41 11.78
C ILE A 68 -3.18 0.85 10.43
N LEU A 69 -2.37 1.63 9.72
CA LEU A 69 -1.71 1.23 8.49
C LEU A 69 -0.30 0.77 8.83
N GLN A 70 0.06 -0.43 8.39
CA GLN A 70 1.32 -1.08 8.71
C GLN A 70 2.22 -1.11 7.46
N GLY A 71 3.52 -0.95 7.66
CA GLY A 71 4.51 -0.98 6.60
C GLY A 71 5.93 -1.17 7.11
N GLY A 72 6.78 -1.88 6.37
CA GLY A 72 8.19 -2.08 6.75
C GLY A 72 8.41 -2.73 8.13
N GLY A 73 7.44 -3.47 8.65
CA GLY A 73 7.49 -4.05 10.01
C GLY A 73 7.05 -3.11 11.15
N THR A 74 6.57 -1.90 10.84
CA THR A 74 6.11 -0.89 11.81
C THR A 74 4.75 -0.29 11.42
N GLU A 75 4.26 0.66 12.22
CA GLU A 75 3.11 1.51 11.92
C GLU A 75 3.53 2.67 11.00
N LEU A 76 2.86 2.81 9.86
CA LEU A 76 3.01 3.95 8.95
C LEU A 76 2.13 5.13 9.37
N ALA A 77 0.91 4.83 9.82
CA ALA A 77 -0.06 5.82 10.24
C ALA A 77 -1.12 5.19 11.15
N SER A 78 -1.64 5.98 12.09
CA SER A 78 -2.87 5.65 12.78
C SER A 78 -3.79 6.85 12.88
N CYS A 79 -5.09 6.60 12.78
CA CYS A 79 -6.10 7.64 12.94
C CYS A 79 -7.43 7.08 13.45
N ALA A 80 -8.11 7.86 14.28
CA ALA A 80 -9.49 7.58 14.65
C ALA A 80 -10.39 7.72 13.43
N ILE A 81 -11.34 6.82 13.24
CA ILE A 81 -12.27 6.81 12.11
C ILE A 81 -13.63 6.31 12.57
N ASN A 82 -14.67 6.67 11.82
CA ASN A 82 -16.00 6.14 12.08
C ASN A 82 -16.06 4.65 11.71
N HIS A 83 -16.97 3.90 12.34
CA HIS A 83 -17.21 2.50 12.00
C HIS A 83 -17.55 2.34 10.50
N GLY A 84 -17.08 1.27 9.87
CA GLY A 84 -17.27 1.04 8.44
C GLY A 84 -16.34 1.85 7.53
N THR A 85 -15.53 2.77 8.07
CA THR A 85 -14.61 3.60 7.26
C THR A 85 -13.31 2.86 6.97
N ALA A 86 -12.88 1.94 7.85
CA ALA A 86 -11.64 1.17 7.67
C ALA A 86 -11.71 0.35 6.39
N GLU A 87 -12.83 -0.34 6.21
CA GLU A 87 -13.15 -1.22 5.11
C GLU A 87 -13.15 -0.46 3.78
N LYS A 88 -13.64 0.78 3.78
CA LYS A 88 -13.63 1.65 2.60
C LYS A 88 -12.23 2.14 2.25
N ILE A 89 -11.46 2.57 3.25
CA ILE A 89 -10.08 3.01 3.06
C ILE A 89 -9.24 1.83 2.54
N GLU A 90 -9.37 0.67 3.18
CA GLU A 90 -8.68 -0.55 2.80
C GLU A 90 -9.07 -1.00 1.39
N ALA A 91 -10.36 -1.05 1.05
CA ALA A 91 -10.82 -1.41 -0.29
C ALA A 91 -10.26 -0.46 -1.36
N TRP A 92 -10.26 0.85 -1.09
CA TRP A 92 -9.72 1.84 -2.01
C TRP A 92 -8.20 1.67 -2.19
N ILE A 93 -7.44 1.54 -1.09
CA ILE A 93 -5.99 1.35 -1.15
C ILE A 93 -5.67 0.05 -1.90
N ARG A 94 -6.38 -1.04 -1.61
CA ARG A 94 -6.16 -2.34 -2.28
C ARG A 94 -6.46 -2.31 -3.77
N ALA A 95 -7.43 -1.50 -4.20
CA ALA A 95 -7.77 -1.34 -5.62
C ALA A 95 -6.80 -0.40 -6.35
N HIS A 96 -5.94 0.32 -5.63
CA HIS A 96 -5.07 1.33 -6.22
C HIS A 96 -3.91 0.68 -7.02
N PRO A 97 -3.59 1.15 -8.24
CA PRO A 97 -2.53 0.56 -9.08
C PRO A 97 -1.16 0.51 -8.39
N SER A 98 -0.83 1.53 -7.61
CA SER A 98 0.44 1.61 -6.85
C SER A 98 0.49 0.74 -5.60
N PHE A 99 -0.63 0.12 -5.18
CA PHE A 99 -0.65 -0.78 -4.04
C PHE A 99 -0.20 -2.17 -4.43
N ARG A 100 1.08 -2.48 -4.17
CA ARG A 100 1.67 -3.84 -4.36
C ARG A 100 1.20 -4.48 -5.68
N GLY A 101 1.16 -3.67 -6.75
CA GLY A 101 0.12 -3.67 -7.80
C GLY A 101 -0.30 -5.02 -8.34
N ASN A 102 -1.55 -5.44 -8.12
CA ASN A 102 -2.24 -6.50 -8.88
C ASN A 102 -1.48 -7.86 -9.06
N VAL A 103 -0.43 -8.13 -8.28
CA VAL A 103 0.33 -9.38 -8.33
C VAL A 103 -0.36 -10.41 -7.42
N PRO A 104 -0.68 -11.63 -7.89
CA PRO A 104 -1.08 -12.70 -6.98
C PRO A 104 0.03 -12.88 -5.95
N GLN A 105 -0.33 -12.73 -4.66
CA GLN A 105 0.59 -12.96 -3.55
C GLN A 105 1.12 -14.39 -3.62
N HIS A 106 2.36 -14.55 -4.05
CA HIS A 106 3.20 -15.62 -3.52
C HIS A 106 4.08 -15.02 -2.43
N ALA A 107 3.96 -15.60 -1.25
CA ALA A 107 4.64 -15.18 -0.04
C ALA A 107 6.16 -15.20 -0.21
N GLY A 108 6.82 -14.17 0.35
CA GLY A 108 8.20 -14.24 0.83
C GLY A 108 9.30 -13.68 -0.08
N ALA A 109 9.76 -12.46 0.21
CA ALA A 109 11.17 -12.12 0.51
C ALA A 109 11.38 -10.58 0.39
N PRO A 110 12.16 -9.95 1.28
CA PRO A 110 12.57 -8.56 1.10
C PRO A 110 13.69 -8.51 0.04
N ARG A 111 13.59 -7.60 -0.92
CA ARG A 111 14.74 -7.27 -1.78
C ARG A 111 14.90 -5.77 -1.89
N ASP A 112 15.94 -5.32 -1.21
CA ASP A 112 16.63 -4.06 -1.45
C ASP A 112 16.84 -3.84 -2.94
N THR A 113 16.37 -2.72 -3.46
CA THR A 113 16.60 -2.29 -4.83
C THR A 113 17.97 -1.63 -4.94
N ALA A 114 19.00 -2.44 -5.12
CA ALA A 114 20.27 -2.02 -5.72
C ALA A 114 20.13 -1.96 -7.25
N PRO A 115 20.95 -1.16 -7.97
CA PRO A 115 20.90 -1.08 -9.43
C PRO A 115 21.16 -2.46 -10.04
N THR A 116 20.15 -2.99 -10.74
CA THR A 116 20.17 -4.34 -11.31
C THR A 116 21.25 -4.41 -12.40
N THR A 117 22.28 -5.23 -12.20
CA THR A 117 23.25 -5.53 -13.24
C THR A 117 22.72 -6.64 -14.15
N LEU A 118 23.22 -6.75 -15.39
CA LEU A 118 22.86 -7.84 -16.32
C LEU A 118 23.05 -9.23 -15.67
N ALA A 119 24.05 -9.37 -14.80
CA ALA A 119 24.29 -10.59 -14.03
C ALA A 119 23.13 -10.90 -13.06
N ASP A 120 22.58 -9.88 -12.39
CA ASP A 120 21.44 -10.05 -11.48
C ASP A 120 20.16 -10.46 -12.23
N GLU A 121 19.97 -9.96 -13.45
CA GLU A 121 18.84 -10.36 -14.30
C GLU A 121 18.95 -11.81 -14.76
N LEU A 122 20.15 -12.25 -15.16
CA LEU A 122 20.42 -13.66 -15.49
C LEU A 122 20.20 -14.59 -14.29
N VAL A 123 20.58 -14.15 -13.07
CA VAL A 123 20.34 -14.91 -11.84
C VAL A 123 18.85 -15.01 -11.53
N LYS A 124 18.08 -13.93 -11.71
CA LYS A 124 16.61 -13.96 -11.56
C LYS A 124 15.95 -14.90 -12.57
N LEU A 125 16.36 -14.87 -13.83
CA LEU A 125 15.84 -15.81 -14.83
C LEU A 125 16.12 -17.27 -14.47
N ALA A 126 17.32 -17.58 -13.97
CA ALA A 126 17.67 -18.93 -13.55
C ALA A 126 16.80 -19.38 -12.36
N GLN A 127 16.59 -18.50 -11.38
CA GLN A 127 15.70 -18.76 -10.25
C GLN A 127 14.25 -19.04 -10.68
N LEU A 128 13.75 -18.31 -11.68
CA LEU A 128 12.39 -18.51 -12.21
C LEU A 128 12.23 -19.84 -12.96
N ARG A 129 13.25 -20.27 -13.70
CA ARG A 129 13.28 -21.61 -14.32
C ARG A 129 13.31 -22.71 -13.26
N ASP A 130 14.18 -22.58 -12.27
CA ASP A 130 14.35 -23.61 -11.22
C ASP A 130 13.12 -23.70 -10.31
N ALA A 131 12.37 -22.61 -10.15
CA ALA A 131 11.08 -22.57 -9.48
C ALA A 131 9.92 -23.14 -10.33
N GLY A 132 10.18 -23.57 -11.58
CA GLY A 132 9.17 -24.08 -12.51
C GLY A 132 8.21 -23.02 -13.05
N ALA A 133 8.50 -21.73 -12.81
CA ALA A 133 7.67 -20.61 -13.25
C ALA A 133 7.89 -20.26 -14.73
N LEU A 134 8.96 -20.79 -15.35
CA LEU A 134 9.24 -20.68 -16.78
C LEU A 134 9.50 -22.06 -17.37
N SER A 135 8.90 -22.33 -18.52
CA SER A 135 9.30 -23.46 -19.34
C SER A 135 10.72 -23.27 -19.91
N PRO A 136 11.43 -24.35 -20.29
CA PRO A 136 12.77 -24.25 -20.87
C PRO A 136 12.84 -23.32 -22.10
N ASP A 137 11.80 -23.30 -22.92
CA ASP A 137 11.71 -22.47 -24.13
C ASP A 137 11.54 -20.98 -23.79
N GLU A 138 10.70 -20.66 -22.79
CA GLU A 138 10.50 -19.29 -22.32
C GLU A 138 11.77 -18.73 -21.67
N PHE A 139 12.50 -19.56 -20.92
CA PHE A 139 13.79 -19.20 -20.36
C PHE A 139 14.82 -18.87 -21.46
N ALA A 140 14.89 -19.68 -22.52
CA ALA A 140 15.81 -19.45 -23.64
C ALA A 140 15.50 -18.13 -24.37
N GLN A 141 14.23 -17.82 -24.61
CA GLN A 141 13.82 -16.57 -25.25
C GLN A 141 14.11 -15.35 -24.37
N ALA A 142 13.84 -15.42 -23.06
CA ALA A 142 14.12 -14.34 -22.13
C ALA A 142 15.63 -14.09 -22.01
N LYS A 143 16.44 -15.15 -21.93
CA LYS A 143 17.91 -15.05 -21.91
C LYS A 143 18.47 -14.42 -23.19
N ALA A 144 17.93 -14.79 -24.36
CA ALA A 144 18.36 -14.20 -25.63
C ALA A 144 18.03 -12.71 -25.74
N LYS A 145 16.89 -12.26 -25.17
CA LYS A 145 16.54 -10.83 -25.12
C LYS A 145 17.43 -10.01 -24.20
N LEU A 146 17.97 -10.61 -23.13
CA LEU A 146 18.88 -9.92 -22.21
C LEU A 146 20.32 -9.81 -22.75
N LEU A 147 20.72 -10.70 -23.66
CA LEU A 147 22.08 -10.78 -24.20
C LEU A 147 22.25 -10.07 -25.56
N ASN A 148 21.18 -9.47 -26.09
CA ASN A 148 21.18 -8.64 -27.30
C ASN A 148 21.16 -7.16 -26.94
#